data_AF-A0A9E1X3U7-F1
#
_entry.id   AF-A0A9E1X3U7-F1
#
_cell.length_a   1.000
_cell.length_b   1.000
_cell.length_c   1.000
_cell.angle_alpha   90.00
_cell.angle_beta   90.00
_cell.angle_gamma   90.00
#
_symmetry.space_group_name_H-M   'P 1'
#
loop_
_entity.id
_entity.type
_entity.pdbx_description
1 polymer ?
#
loop_
_entity_poly.entity_id
_entity_poly.type
_entity_poly.pdbx_seq_one_letter_code
_entity_poly.pdbx_strand_id
1 'polypeptide(L)'
;GIYVPWVDLERSTARMLIIEWIDGIRIDNIPVLEAAGHDITKLTEYAATSFFNQVFRDGYFHADMHPGNIFVGADGRLVPIDFGIMGHLGFSDRMFLARLLNAMLDRDYDLVAKLHFDAGMLDDSISLHHFSQSIRAVADPIMGKALGDVSLGTVLGQILQLSTRFDIAIQPQFNLLQKTMMMAEGVARQLNPNADMWALSRPLAANWMQGQAGLAKRAEQFLEDAMLVASRLPRIIQDLEQRQNQPPIVKAPRWPGIVALLALALAIGAVWH
;
A
#
# COMPACT_ATOMS: atom_id res chain seq x y z
N GLY A 1 -0.61 -16.05 -1.00
CA GLY A 1 -1.18 -15.06 -1.97
C GLY A 1 -2.69 -15.21 -2.03
N ILE A 2 -3.40 -14.38 -2.81
CA ILE A 2 -4.85 -14.51 -3.06
C ILE A 2 -5.08 -14.99 -4.49
N TYR A 3 -6.07 -15.83 -4.69
CA TYR A 3 -6.65 -16.14 -6.00
C TYR A 3 -8.13 -15.75 -5.99
N VAL A 4 -8.58 -15.01 -6.99
CA VAL A 4 -9.98 -14.65 -7.15
C VAL A 4 -10.57 -15.54 -8.25
N PRO A 5 -11.62 -16.32 -7.96
CA PRO A 5 -12.28 -17.16 -8.96
C PRO A 5 -12.73 -16.35 -10.17
N TRP A 6 -12.56 -16.91 -11.37
CA TRP A 6 -13.15 -16.29 -12.56
C TRP A 6 -14.68 -16.28 -12.48
N VAL A 7 -15.31 -15.24 -13.02
CA VAL A 7 -16.78 -15.08 -13.06
C VAL A 7 -17.27 -15.25 -14.48
N ASP A 8 -18.22 -16.17 -14.70
CA ASP A 8 -18.92 -16.33 -15.97
C ASP A 8 -20.04 -15.29 -16.06
N LEU A 9 -19.69 -14.10 -16.55
CA LEU A 9 -20.64 -12.98 -16.68
C LEU A 9 -21.75 -13.25 -17.71
N GLU A 10 -21.50 -14.09 -18.71
CA GLU A 10 -22.47 -14.39 -19.77
C GLU A 10 -23.63 -15.26 -19.27
N ARG A 11 -23.33 -16.18 -18.33
CA ARG A 11 -24.31 -17.10 -17.75
C ARG A 11 -24.80 -16.69 -16.36
N SER A 12 -24.20 -15.65 -15.79
CA SER A 12 -24.69 -15.03 -14.56
C SER A 12 -25.92 -14.17 -14.81
N THR A 13 -26.81 -14.09 -13.82
CA THR A 13 -28.03 -13.27 -13.84
C THR A 13 -28.15 -12.47 -12.54
N ALA A 14 -29.14 -11.59 -12.44
CA ALA A 14 -29.43 -10.86 -11.20
C ALA A 14 -29.75 -11.75 -9.98
N ARG A 15 -30.03 -13.06 -10.18
CA ARG A 15 -30.36 -14.00 -9.10
C ARG A 15 -29.44 -15.22 -9.02
N MET A 16 -28.44 -15.32 -9.91
CA MET A 16 -27.55 -16.47 -9.99
C MET A 16 -26.18 -16.01 -10.44
N LEU A 17 -25.17 -16.21 -9.60
CA LEU A 17 -23.78 -15.96 -9.92
C LEU A 17 -23.11 -17.29 -10.30
N ILE A 18 -22.45 -17.34 -11.45
CA ILE A 18 -21.63 -18.48 -11.86
C ILE A 18 -20.16 -18.09 -11.75
N ILE A 19 -19.44 -18.83 -10.92
CA ILE A 19 -17.99 -18.68 -10.74
C ILE A 19 -17.28 -19.99 -11.08
N GLU A 20 -15.98 -19.90 -11.30
CA GLU A 20 -15.08 -21.04 -11.37
C GLU A 20 -15.26 -21.96 -10.16
N TRP A 21 -15.29 -23.26 -10.42
CA TRP A 21 -15.31 -24.26 -9.35
C TRP A 21 -13.96 -24.29 -8.63
N ILE A 22 -14.00 -24.12 -7.31
CA ILE A 22 -12.80 -24.12 -6.46
C ILE A 22 -12.69 -25.45 -5.72
N ASP A 23 -11.63 -26.20 -6.04
CA ASP A 23 -11.20 -27.35 -5.26
C ASP A 23 -10.20 -26.90 -4.20
N GLY A 24 -10.69 -26.69 -2.97
CA GLY A 24 -9.90 -26.16 -1.87
C GLY A 24 -10.44 -26.58 -0.51
N ILE A 25 -9.61 -26.38 0.52
CA ILE A 25 -9.94 -26.69 1.91
C ILE A 25 -10.42 -25.41 2.58
N ARG A 26 -11.54 -25.45 3.30
CA ARG A 26 -12.00 -24.26 4.05
C ARG A 26 -10.94 -23.81 5.07
N ILE A 27 -10.79 -22.49 5.21
CA ILE A 27 -9.75 -21.91 6.09
C ILE A 27 -9.92 -22.29 7.58
N ASP A 28 -11.14 -22.60 8.03
CA ASP A 28 -11.43 -23.03 9.40
C ASP A 28 -11.22 -24.53 9.65
N ASN A 29 -10.93 -25.32 8.61
CA ASN A 29 -10.69 -26.76 8.77
C ASN A 29 -9.20 -27.08 8.96
N ILE A 30 -8.65 -26.61 10.09
CA ILE A 30 -7.23 -26.72 10.45
C ILE A 30 -6.70 -28.15 10.38
N PRO A 31 -7.38 -29.19 10.91
CA PRO A 31 -6.86 -30.55 10.84
C PRO A 31 -6.67 -31.06 9.41
N VAL A 32 -7.56 -30.66 8.49
CA VAL A 32 -7.44 -31.03 7.08
C VAL A 32 -6.37 -30.21 6.37
N LEU A 33 -6.21 -28.94 6.72
CA LEU A 33 -5.12 -28.10 6.22
C LEU A 33 -3.74 -28.67 6.60
N GLU A 34 -3.56 -29.04 7.87
CA GLU A 34 -2.33 -29.64 8.38
C GLU A 34 -2.07 -31.01 7.74
N ALA A 35 -3.09 -31.86 7.60
CA ALA A 35 -2.98 -33.15 6.94
C ALA A 35 -2.63 -33.04 5.45
N ALA A 36 -3.05 -31.95 4.79
CA ALA A 36 -2.68 -31.62 3.42
C ALA A 36 -1.28 -30.98 3.31
N GLY A 37 -0.57 -30.77 4.43
CA GLY A 37 0.78 -30.23 4.47
C GLY A 37 0.85 -28.69 4.39
N HIS A 38 -0.25 -27.98 4.63
CA HIS A 38 -0.23 -26.53 4.66
C HIS A 38 0.43 -25.99 5.94
N ASP A 39 1.19 -24.92 5.78
CA ASP A 39 1.79 -24.17 6.89
C ASP A 39 0.81 -23.10 7.38
N ILE A 40 0.18 -23.37 8.53
CA ILE A 40 -0.81 -22.51 9.17
C ILE A 40 -0.23 -21.11 9.48
N THR A 41 1.06 -21.02 9.82
CA THR A 41 1.70 -19.73 10.10
C THR A 41 1.77 -18.89 8.83
N LYS A 42 2.21 -19.47 7.72
CA LYS A 42 2.23 -18.78 6.42
C LYS A 42 0.85 -18.42 5.91
N LEU A 43 -0.15 -19.29 6.10
CA LEU A 43 -1.53 -18.96 5.74
C LEU A 43 -2.03 -17.74 6.51
N THR A 44 -1.71 -17.66 7.80
CA THR A 44 -2.05 -16.50 8.65
C THR A 44 -1.35 -15.23 8.16
N GLU A 45 -0.06 -15.30 7.83
CA GLU A 45 0.70 -14.18 7.26
C GLU A 45 0.09 -13.71 5.92
N TYR A 46 -0.31 -14.64 5.05
CA TYR A 46 -0.96 -14.33 3.78
C TYR A 46 -2.32 -13.69 3.98
N ALA A 47 -3.11 -14.15 4.95
CA ALA A 47 -4.41 -13.56 5.28
C ALA A 47 -4.26 -12.13 5.81
N ALA A 48 -3.34 -11.92 6.76
CA ALA A 48 -3.05 -10.60 7.31
C ALA A 48 -2.54 -9.62 6.24
N THR A 49 -1.59 -10.08 5.41
CA THR A 49 -1.03 -9.29 4.29
C THR A 49 -2.09 -8.97 3.23
N SER A 50 -2.96 -9.93 2.91
CA SER A 50 -4.10 -9.76 2.02
C SER A 50 -5.04 -8.66 2.51
N PHE A 51 -5.49 -8.75 3.76
CA PHE A 51 -6.40 -7.80 4.36
C PHE A 51 -5.77 -6.39 4.44
N PHE A 52 -4.50 -6.32 4.84
CA PHE A 52 -3.76 -5.06 4.86
C PHE A 52 -3.71 -4.41 3.47
N ASN A 53 -3.39 -5.17 2.42
CA ASN A 53 -3.35 -4.63 1.05
C ASN A 53 -4.72 -4.15 0.59
N GLN A 54 -5.78 -4.91 0.86
CA GLN A 54 -7.15 -4.51 0.56
C GLN A 54 -7.49 -3.16 1.19
N VAL A 55 -7.23 -2.99 2.48
CA VAL A 55 -7.52 -1.76 3.21
C VAL A 55 -6.65 -0.59 2.76
N PHE A 56 -5.32 -0.75 2.76
CA PHE A 56 -4.38 0.36 2.62
C PHE A 56 -3.90 0.58 1.19
N ARG A 57 -3.57 -0.48 0.44
CA ARG A 57 -3.07 -0.37 -0.94
C ARG A 57 -4.23 -0.09 -1.89
N ASP A 58 -5.27 -0.92 -1.83
CA ASP A 58 -6.35 -0.93 -2.80
C ASP A 58 -7.50 0.02 -2.40
N GLY A 59 -7.76 0.18 -1.10
CA GLY A 59 -8.91 0.94 -0.60
C GLY A 59 -10.25 0.25 -0.84
N TYR A 60 -10.23 -1.05 -1.14
CA TYR A 60 -11.40 -1.91 -1.25
C TYR A 60 -11.15 -3.16 -0.42
N PHE A 61 -12.05 -3.43 0.52
CA PHE A 61 -11.90 -4.57 1.43
C PHE A 61 -13.14 -5.43 1.45
N HIS A 62 -12.92 -6.74 1.54
CA HIS A 62 -13.98 -7.71 1.72
C HIS A 62 -14.53 -7.56 3.13
N ALA A 63 -15.76 -7.06 3.26
CA ALA A 63 -16.33 -6.70 4.55
C ALA A 63 -16.95 -7.87 5.31
N ASP A 64 -17.13 -9.02 4.65
CA ASP A 64 -17.71 -10.25 5.22
C ASP A 64 -16.81 -11.48 5.06
N MET A 65 -15.55 -11.39 5.52
CA MET A 65 -14.56 -12.48 5.45
C MET A 65 -14.87 -13.62 6.43
N HIS A 66 -16.06 -14.19 6.34
CA HIS A 66 -16.49 -15.35 7.12
C HIS A 66 -15.69 -16.59 6.68
N PRO A 67 -15.30 -17.51 7.61
CA PRO A 67 -14.50 -18.68 7.25
C PRO A 67 -15.10 -19.55 6.15
N GLY A 68 -16.43 -19.61 6.07
CA GLY A 68 -17.15 -20.35 5.04
C GLY A 68 -16.94 -19.83 3.61
N ASN A 69 -16.47 -18.59 3.46
CA ASN A 69 -16.28 -17.93 2.16
C ASN A 69 -14.81 -17.93 1.72
N ILE A 70 -13.90 -18.54 2.49
CA ILE A 70 -12.46 -18.54 2.20
C ILE A 70 -11.94 -19.97 2.16
N PHE A 71 -11.44 -20.35 0.99
CA PHE A 71 -10.80 -21.63 0.75
C PHE A 71 -9.29 -21.47 0.65
N VAL A 72 -8.57 -22.55 0.87
CA VAL A 72 -7.13 -22.67 0.67
C VAL A 72 -6.94 -23.65 -0.48
N GLY A 73 -6.39 -23.16 -1.59
CA GLY A 73 -6.03 -24.02 -2.72
C GLY A 73 -4.85 -24.92 -2.38
N ALA A 74 -4.64 -25.99 -3.16
CA ALA A 74 -3.54 -26.93 -2.95
C ALA A 74 -2.15 -26.27 -2.95
N ASP A 75 -2.02 -25.10 -3.61
CA ASP A 75 -0.80 -24.28 -3.65
C ASP A 75 -0.64 -23.32 -2.45
N GLY A 76 -1.57 -23.34 -1.49
CA GLY A 76 -1.58 -22.49 -0.31
C GLY A 76 -2.08 -21.06 -0.57
N ARG A 77 -2.67 -20.76 -1.73
CA ARG A 77 -3.35 -19.47 -1.96
C ARG A 77 -4.72 -19.43 -1.29
N LEU A 78 -5.06 -18.26 -0.76
CA LEU A 78 -6.39 -17.98 -0.23
C LEU A 78 -7.35 -17.68 -1.38
N VAL A 79 -8.51 -18.30 -1.37
CA VAL A 79 -9.52 -18.21 -2.42
C VAL A 79 -10.85 -17.74 -1.80
N PRO A 80 -11.08 -16.43 -1.69
CA PRO A 80 -12.40 -15.89 -1.36
C PRO A 80 -13.38 -16.18 -2.51
N ILE A 81 -14.56 -16.68 -2.18
CA ILE A 81 -15.60 -17.03 -3.16
C ILE A 81 -16.83 -16.12 -3.10
N ASP A 82 -16.98 -15.37 -2.02
CA ASP A 82 -18.02 -14.36 -1.84
C ASP A 82 -17.36 -12.99 -1.95
N PHE A 83 -18.10 -12.01 -2.46
CA PHE A 83 -17.73 -10.59 -2.52
C PHE A 83 -18.99 -9.72 -2.34
N GLY A 84 -20.06 -10.26 -1.75
CA GLY A 84 -21.37 -9.61 -1.65
C GLY A 84 -21.37 -8.36 -0.78
N ILE A 85 -20.43 -8.26 0.17
CA ILE A 85 -20.24 -7.07 1.01
C ILE A 85 -18.80 -6.59 0.85
N MET A 86 -18.63 -5.49 0.11
CA MET A 86 -17.36 -4.81 -0.06
C MET A 86 -17.42 -3.40 0.55
N GLY A 87 -16.39 -3.03 1.29
CA GLY A 87 -16.19 -1.67 1.78
C GLY A 87 -15.24 -0.90 0.87
N HIS A 88 -15.38 0.43 0.87
CA HIS A 88 -14.47 1.34 0.18
C HIS A 88 -13.93 2.38 1.16
N LEU A 89 -12.64 2.70 1.03
CA LEU A 89 -11.97 3.75 1.79
C LEU A 89 -11.26 4.69 0.83
N GLY A 90 -11.57 5.98 0.95
CA GLY A 90 -10.88 7.01 0.21
C GLY A 90 -9.42 7.12 0.63
N PHE A 91 -8.63 7.84 -0.17
CA PHE A 91 -7.20 8.02 0.14
C PHE A 91 -6.97 8.72 1.49
N SER A 92 -7.81 9.70 1.85
CA SER A 92 -7.76 10.39 3.14
C SER A 92 -7.98 9.45 4.31
N ASP A 93 -9.00 8.57 4.23
CA ASP A 93 -9.31 7.59 5.26
C ASP A 93 -8.17 6.59 5.43
N ARG A 94 -7.63 6.10 4.31
CA ARG A 94 -6.46 5.20 4.32
C ARG A 94 -5.24 5.84 4.96
N MET A 95 -4.99 7.13 4.66
CA MET A 95 -3.89 7.87 5.25
C MET A 95 -4.09 8.08 6.75
N PHE A 96 -5.31 8.42 7.17
CA PHE A 96 -5.66 8.49 8.59
C PHE A 96 -5.41 7.16 9.30
N LEU A 97 -5.97 6.06 8.77
CA LEU A 97 -5.81 4.72 9.35
C LEU A 97 -4.35 4.28 9.42
N ALA A 98 -3.54 4.60 8.40
CA ALA A 98 -2.13 4.21 8.37
C ALA A 98 -1.32 4.99 9.40
N ARG A 99 -1.56 6.29 9.53
CA ARG A 99 -0.96 7.13 10.58
C ARG A 99 -1.39 6.67 11.96
N LEU A 100 -2.66 6.33 12.13
CA LEU A 100 -3.22 5.81 13.38
C LEU A 100 -2.56 4.47 13.76
N LEU A 101 -2.49 3.52 12.82
CA LEU A 101 -1.84 2.23 13.03
C LEU A 101 -0.36 2.39 13.39
N ASN A 102 0.37 3.27 12.68
CA ASN A 102 1.78 3.51 12.98
C ASN A 102 1.97 4.14 14.38
N ALA A 103 1.15 5.13 14.74
CA ALA A 103 1.18 5.74 16.06
C ALA A 103 0.91 4.71 17.17
N MET A 104 -0.04 3.80 16.97
CA MET A 104 -0.30 2.69 17.90
C MET A 104 0.89 1.73 18.01
N LEU A 105 1.50 1.35 16.89
CA LEU A 105 2.68 0.47 16.85
C LEU A 105 3.93 1.08 17.50
N ASP A 106 4.06 2.40 17.45
CA ASP A 106 5.13 3.17 18.10
C ASP A 106 4.77 3.60 19.52
N ARG A 107 3.57 3.25 20.00
CA ARG A 107 3.01 3.64 21.31
C ARG A 107 2.95 5.16 21.52
N ASP A 108 2.85 5.91 20.42
CA ASP A 108 2.66 7.37 20.42
C ASP A 108 1.16 7.70 20.59
N TYR A 109 0.67 7.51 21.81
CA TYR A 109 -0.74 7.71 22.14
C TYR A 109 -1.17 9.18 22.09
N ASP A 110 -0.22 10.13 22.20
CA ASP A 110 -0.50 11.55 22.06
C ASP A 110 -0.79 11.89 20.59
N LEU A 111 -0.04 11.31 19.65
CA LEU A 111 -0.36 11.38 18.23
C LEU A 111 -1.69 10.69 17.91
N VAL A 112 -2.00 9.54 18.53
CA VAL A 112 -3.31 8.88 18.37
C VAL A 112 -4.44 9.83 18.80
N ALA A 113 -4.32 10.48 19.95
CA ALA A 113 -5.33 11.43 20.43
C ALA A 113 -5.49 12.62 19.46
N LYS A 114 -4.36 13.19 19.02
CA LYS A 114 -4.36 14.28 18.04
C LYS A 114 -5.02 13.87 16.72
N LEU A 115 -4.76 12.67 16.21
CA LEU A 115 -5.36 12.18 14.97
C LEU A 115 -6.89 12.09 15.07
N HIS A 116 -7.43 11.59 16.19
CA HIS A 116 -8.88 11.51 16.39
C HIS A 116 -9.51 12.90 16.48
N PHE A 117 -8.82 13.85 17.12
CA PHE A 117 -9.24 15.25 17.16
C PHE A 117 -9.23 15.91 15.78
N ASP A 118 -8.12 15.79 15.04
CA ASP A 118 -7.97 16.34 13.68
C ASP A 118 -9.00 15.74 12.70
N ALA A 119 -9.48 14.51 12.97
CA ALA A 119 -10.52 13.84 12.18
C ALA A 119 -11.96 14.24 12.56
N GLY A 120 -12.13 15.15 13.52
CA GLY A 120 -13.44 15.61 14.01
C GLY A 120 -14.21 14.56 14.80
N MET A 121 -13.52 13.56 15.38
CA MET A 121 -14.14 12.51 16.19
C MET A 121 -14.22 12.86 17.68
N LEU A 122 -13.57 13.95 18.09
CA LEU A 122 -13.55 14.46 19.46
C LEU A 122 -13.99 15.92 19.46
N ASP A 123 -14.74 16.31 20.49
CA ASP A 123 -15.13 17.69 20.75
C ASP A 123 -13.94 18.53 21.29
N ASP A 124 -13.95 19.83 21.01
CA ASP A 124 -12.93 20.80 21.47
C ASP A 124 -12.80 20.87 23.01
N SER A 125 -13.85 20.49 23.74
CA SER A 125 -13.84 20.43 25.20
C SER A 125 -13.07 19.24 25.78
N ILE A 126 -12.72 18.24 24.95
CA ILE A 126 -12.05 17.02 25.39
C ILE A 126 -10.54 17.27 25.57
N SER A 127 -10.03 16.91 26.75
CA SER A 127 -8.59 16.89 26.99
C SER A 127 -7.91 15.74 26.24
N LEU A 128 -7.09 16.10 25.24
CA LEU A 128 -6.30 15.13 24.47
C LEU A 128 -5.36 14.31 25.35
N HIS A 129 -4.82 14.90 26.42
CA HIS A 129 -3.96 14.18 27.36
C HIS A 129 -4.73 13.10 28.13
N HIS A 130 -5.93 13.41 28.63
CA HIS A 130 -6.75 12.40 29.30
C HIS A 130 -7.20 11.30 28.35
N PHE A 131 -7.50 11.65 27.10
CA PHE A 131 -7.82 10.69 26.06
C PHE A 131 -6.62 9.77 25.74
N SER A 132 -5.42 10.32 25.56
CA SER A 132 -4.20 9.54 25.28
C SER A 132 -3.85 8.57 26.41
N GLN A 133 -3.99 8.98 27.67
CA GLN A 133 -3.81 8.09 28.83
C GLN A 133 -4.84 6.95 28.84
N SER A 134 -6.08 7.24 28.43
CA SER A 134 -7.14 6.24 28.42
C SER A 134 -6.94 5.21 27.31
N ILE A 135 -6.46 5.64 26.13
CA ILE A 135 -6.04 4.74 25.05
C ILE A 135 -4.87 3.86 25.51
N ARG A 136 -3.84 4.46 26.12
CA ARG A 136 -2.67 3.75 26.64
C ARG A 136 -3.06 2.61 27.59
N ALA A 137 -3.97 2.89 28.52
CA ALA A 137 -4.44 1.91 29.50
C ALA A 137 -5.13 0.69 28.87
N VAL A 138 -5.72 0.85 27.68
CA VAL A 138 -6.37 -0.23 26.92
C VAL A 138 -5.39 -0.94 25.98
N ALA A 139 -4.48 -0.18 25.35
CA ALA A 139 -3.57 -0.68 24.34
C ALA A 139 -2.37 -1.43 24.93
N ASP A 140 -1.67 -0.86 25.92
CA ASP A 140 -0.44 -1.46 26.47
C ASP A 140 -0.60 -2.91 26.97
N PRO A 141 -1.72 -3.30 27.62
CA PRO A 141 -1.91 -4.67 28.07
C PRO A 141 -2.02 -5.72 26.96
N ILE A 142 -2.31 -5.33 25.72
CA ILE A 142 -2.54 -6.24 24.59
C ILE A 142 -1.45 -6.16 23.52
N MET A 143 -0.62 -5.12 23.53
CA MET A 143 0.49 -4.99 22.59
C MET A 143 1.46 -6.18 22.70
N GLY A 144 1.77 -6.79 21.56
CA GLY A 144 2.77 -7.86 21.46
C GLY A 144 2.34 -9.21 22.05
N LYS A 145 1.05 -9.37 22.38
CA LYS A 145 0.50 -10.64 22.84
C LYS A 145 -0.08 -11.42 21.66
N ALA A 146 0.00 -12.74 21.76
CA ALA A 146 -0.68 -13.64 20.84
C ALA A 146 -2.20 -13.46 20.94
N LEU A 147 -2.92 -13.70 19.84
CA LEU A 147 -4.38 -13.61 19.81
C LEU A 147 -5.02 -14.43 20.94
N GLY A 148 -4.57 -15.67 21.14
CA GLY A 148 -5.07 -16.58 22.17
C GLY A 148 -4.97 -16.04 23.60
N ASP A 149 -4.01 -15.18 23.88
CA ASP A 149 -3.73 -14.64 25.23
C ASP A 149 -4.54 -13.37 25.55
N VAL A 150 -5.24 -12.80 24.57
CA VAL A 150 -6.01 -11.57 24.73
C VAL A 150 -7.51 -11.89 24.80
N SER A 151 -8.18 -11.40 25.85
CA SER A 151 -9.64 -11.47 25.98
C SER A 151 -10.31 -10.42 25.08
N LEU A 152 -10.84 -10.86 23.93
CA LEU A 152 -11.54 -9.99 22.98
C LEU A 152 -12.73 -9.28 23.62
N GLY A 153 -13.52 -9.99 24.43
CA GLY A 153 -14.68 -9.40 25.11
C GLY A 153 -14.28 -8.27 26.08
N THR A 154 -13.14 -8.43 26.77
CA THR A 154 -12.60 -7.39 27.66
C THR A 154 -12.12 -6.18 26.88
N VAL A 155 -11.35 -6.39 25.81
CA VAL A 155 -10.84 -5.30 24.96
C VAL A 155 -11.98 -4.54 24.30
N LEU A 156 -12.96 -5.25 23.74
CA LEU A 156 -14.14 -4.64 23.12
C LEU A 156 -14.94 -3.82 24.13
N GLY A 157 -15.15 -4.36 25.34
CA GLY A 157 -15.81 -3.63 26.42
C GLY A 157 -15.07 -2.35 26.80
N GLN A 158 -13.73 -2.39 26.87
CA GLN A 158 -12.90 -1.21 27.14
C GLN A 158 -12.98 -0.17 26.02
N ILE A 159 -12.94 -0.59 24.74
CA ILE A 159 -13.07 0.30 23.59
C ILE A 159 -14.45 0.99 23.60
N LEU A 160 -15.53 0.24 23.84
CA LEU A 160 -16.88 0.80 23.92
C LEU A 160 -17.02 1.78 25.09
N GLN A 161 -16.45 1.47 26.25
CA GLN A 161 -16.42 2.39 27.40
C GLN A 161 -15.67 3.68 27.07
N LEU A 162 -14.54 3.61 26.37
CA LEU A 162 -13.82 4.79 25.90
C LEU A 162 -14.67 5.61 24.92
N SER A 163 -15.30 4.94 23.94
CA SER A 163 -16.15 5.59 22.95
C SER A 163 -17.28 6.37 23.60
N THR A 164 -17.98 5.78 24.58
CA THR A 164 -19.06 6.44 25.31
C THR A 164 -18.56 7.55 26.22
N ARG A 165 -17.43 7.34 26.91
CA ARG A 165 -16.87 8.32 27.86
C ARG A 165 -16.44 9.62 27.17
N PHE A 166 -15.88 9.50 25.97
CA PHE A 166 -15.35 10.63 25.19
C PHE A 166 -16.28 11.05 24.05
N ASP A 167 -17.51 10.52 24.02
CA ASP A 167 -18.53 10.80 22.99
C ASP A 167 -17.98 10.76 21.57
N ILE A 168 -17.22 9.69 21.26
CA ILE A 168 -16.50 9.59 19.99
C ILE A 168 -17.49 9.43 18.83
N ALA A 169 -17.47 10.39 17.91
CA ALA A 169 -18.27 10.35 16.70
C ALA A 169 -17.60 9.45 15.63
N ILE A 170 -17.97 8.17 15.59
CA ILE A 170 -17.42 7.22 14.61
C ILE A 170 -18.08 7.41 13.24
N GLN A 171 -17.26 7.67 12.22
CA GLN A 171 -17.75 7.83 10.84
C GLN A 171 -18.24 6.48 10.26
N PRO A 172 -19.31 6.45 9.44
CA PRO A 172 -19.95 5.20 8.99
C PRO A 172 -19.02 4.22 8.27
N GLN A 173 -18.06 4.71 7.48
CA GLN A 173 -17.11 3.86 6.74
C GLN A 173 -16.17 3.09 7.66
N PHE A 174 -15.86 3.62 8.85
CA PHE A 174 -15.04 2.93 9.85
C PHE A 174 -15.83 1.87 10.62
N ASN A 175 -17.15 2.03 10.77
CA ASN A 175 -18.00 1.02 11.40
C ASN A 175 -17.98 -0.31 10.63
N LEU A 176 -18.05 -0.24 9.29
CA LEU A 176 -17.97 -1.43 8.44
C LEU A 176 -16.61 -2.10 8.61
N LEU A 177 -15.53 -1.33 8.51
CA LEU A 177 -14.16 -1.83 8.68
C LEU A 177 -13.97 -2.49 10.04
N GLN A 178 -14.44 -1.86 11.12
CA GLN A 178 -14.36 -2.41 12.47
C GLN A 178 -15.11 -3.74 12.60
N LYS A 179 -16.32 -3.84 12.04
CA LYS A 179 -17.09 -5.08 12.02
C LYS A 179 -16.34 -6.19 11.28
N THR A 180 -15.73 -5.85 10.15
CA THR A 180 -14.90 -6.78 9.38
C THR A 180 -13.67 -7.22 10.14
N MET A 181 -12.94 -6.31 10.79
CA MET A 181 -11.79 -6.64 11.63
C MET A 181 -12.16 -7.59 12.77
N MET A 182 -13.32 -7.38 13.41
CA MET A 182 -13.81 -8.25 14.47
C MET A 182 -14.12 -9.67 13.97
N MET A 183 -14.71 -9.80 12.78
CA MET A 183 -14.94 -11.11 12.16
C MET A 183 -13.62 -11.77 11.76
N ALA A 184 -12.72 -11.02 11.13
CA ALA A 184 -11.41 -11.50 10.70
C ALA A 184 -10.54 -11.95 11.89
N GLU A 185 -10.60 -11.27 13.03
CA GLU A 185 -9.91 -11.70 14.26
C GLU A 185 -10.43 -13.07 14.73
N GLY A 186 -11.74 -13.28 14.70
CA GLY A 186 -12.33 -14.57 15.05
C GLY A 186 -11.76 -15.71 14.20
N VAL A 187 -11.66 -15.49 12.87
CA VAL A 187 -11.04 -16.44 11.94
C VAL A 187 -9.56 -16.62 12.22
N ALA A 188 -8.82 -15.53 12.38
CA ALA A 188 -7.37 -15.55 12.62
C ALA A 188 -7.02 -16.26 13.92
N ARG A 189 -7.80 -16.06 14.98
CA ARG A 189 -7.62 -16.72 16.27
C ARG A 189 -7.89 -18.22 16.20
N GLN A 190 -8.91 -18.64 15.45
CA GLN A 190 -9.16 -20.05 15.20
C GLN A 190 -7.99 -20.65 14.43
N LEU A 191 -7.63 -20.03 13.30
CA LEU A 191 -6.57 -20.49 12.40
C LEU A 191 -5.22 -20.59 13.10
N ASN A 192 -4.78 -19.53 13.78
CA ASN A 192 -3.50 -19.47 14.46
C ASN A 192 -3.60 -18.64 15.76
N PRO A 193 -3.92 -19.28 16.90
CA PRO A 193 -4.05 -18.58 18.18
C PRO A 193 -2.74 -17.96 18.67
N ASN A 194 -1.59 -18.45 18.18
CA ASN A 194 -0.26 -17.98 18.58
C ASN A 194 0.21 -16.76 17.77
N ALA A 195 -0.58 -16.31 16.79
CA ALA A 195 -0.22 -15.19 15.95
C ALA A 195 -0.23 -13.88 16.75
N ASP A 196 0.83 -13.09 16.58
CA ASP A 196 0.90 -11.69 17.03
C ASP A 196 0.56 -10.77 15.85
N MET A 197 -0.68 -10.28 15.82
CA MET A 197 -1.15 -9.39 14.75
C MET A 197 -0.42 -8.04 14.73
N TRP A 198 0.13 -7.58 15.86
CA TRP A 198 0.91 -6.35 15.93
C TRP A 198 2.25 -6.53 15.22
N ALA A 199 2.94 -7.64 15.51
CA ALA A 199 4.18 -7.99 14.84
C ALA A 199 4.00 -8.17 13.32
N LEU A 200 2.90 -8.82 12.89
CA LEU A 200 2.57 -8.98 11.48
C LEU A 200 2.26 -7.64 10.78
N SER A 201 1.58 -6.72 11.46
CA SER A 201 1.17 -5.44 10.87
C SER A 201 2.30 -4.44 10.76
N ARG A 202 3.31 -4.51 11.63
CA ARG A 202 4.43 -3.55 11.70
C ARG A 202 5.19 -3.38 10.37
N PRO A 203 5.71 -4.45 9.72
CA PRO A 203 6.41 -4.29 8.44
C PRO A 203 5.48 -3.81 7.32
N LEU A 204 4.20 -4.20 7.35
CA LEU A 204 3.22 -3.80 6.34
C LEU A 204 2.92 -2.29 6.42
N ALA A 205 2.67 -1.77 7.62
CA ALA A 205 2.45 -0.35 7.88
C ALA A 205 3.66 0.51 7.49
N ALA A 206 4.86 0.10 7.92
CA ALA A 206 6.10 0.80 7.62
C ALA A 206 6.35 0.89 6.10
N ASN A 207 6.21 -0.23 5.38
CA ASN A 207 6.42 -0.27 3.94
C ASN A 207 5.41 0.60 3.19
N TRP A 208 4.14 0.59 3.59
CA TRP A 208 3.12 1.42 2.95
C TRP A 208 3.41 2.92 3.16
N MET A 209 3.73 3.33 4.39
CA MET A 209 4.07 4.72 4.70
C MET A 209 5.29 5.21 3.93
N GLN A 210 6.34 4.39 3.85
CA GLN A 210 7.53 4.70 3.04
C GLN A 210 7.21 4.81 1.55
N GLY A 211 6.35 3.93 1.03
CA GLY A 211 5.86 3.98 -0.34
C GLY A 211 5.15 5.30 -0.65
N GLN A 212 4.24 5.74 0.22
CA GLN A 212 3.54 7.02 0.05
C GLN A 212 4.47 8.23 0.14
N ALA A 213 5.39 8.24 1.12
CA ALA A 213 6.37 9.31 1.25
C ALA A 213 7.32 9.39 0.03
N GLY A 214 7.69 8.23 -0.53
CA GLY A 214 8.49 8.15 -1.75
C GLY A 214 7.74 8.67 -2.99
N LEU A 215 6.44 8.39 -3.10
CA LEU A 215 5.61 8.92 -4.19
C LEU A 215 5.50 10.45 -4.12
N ALA A 216 5.28 11.01 -2.93
CA ALA A 216 5.23 12.46 -2.72
C ALA A 216 6.56 13.13 -3.13
N LYS A 217 7.69 12.61 -2.64
CA LYS A 217 9.03 13.12 -3.01
C LYS A 217 9.31 13.05 -4.50
N ARG A 218 8.89 11.97 -5.19
CA ARG A 218 9.04 11.85 -6.64
C ARG A 218 8.18 12.86 -7.40
N ALA A 219 6.96 13.14 -6.91
CA ALA A 219 6.10 14.15 -7.50
C ALA A 219 6.70 15.56 -7.35
N GLU A 220 7.23 15.88 -6.17
CA GLU A 220 7.96 17.13 -5.91
C GLU A 220 9.18 17.27 -6.84
N GLN A 221 10.02 16.24 -6.92
CA GLN A 221 11.17 16.24 -7.83
C GLN A 221 10.77 16.39 -9.30
N PHE A 222 9.70 15.73 -9.74
CA PHE A 222 9.19 15.89 -11.10
C PHE A 222 8.72 17.32 -11.38
N LEU A 223 8.05 17.96 -10.42
CA LEU A 223 7.65 19.37 -10.52
C LEU A 223 8.87 20.29 -10.61
N GLU A 224 9.88 20.09 -9.76
CA GLU A 224 11.13 20.85 -9.80
C GLU A 224 11.85 20.69 -11.15
N ASP A 225 11.97 19.47 -11.65
CA ASP A 225 12.58 19.16 -12.95
C ASP A 225 11.78 19.80 -14.09
N ALA A 226 10.44 19.71 -14.06
CA ALA A 226 9.58 20.33 -15.06
C ALA A 226 9.72 21.87 -15.06
N MET A 227 9.78 22.49 -13.88
CA MET A 227 10.01 23.93 -13.74
C MET A 227 11.42 24.33 -14.22
N LEU A 228 12.44 23.51 -13.94
CA LEU A 228 13.80 23.73 -14.42
C LEU A 228 13.86 23.67 -15.96
N VAL A 229 13.21 22.70 -16.59
CA VAL A 229 13.10 22.59 -18.04
C VAL A 229 12.32 23.79 -18.61
N ALA A 230 11.18 24.14 -18.02
CA ALA A 230 10.36 25.28 -18.44
C ALA A 230 11.12 26.62 -18.37
N SER A 231 11.95 26.82 -17.35
CA SER A 231 12.78 28.02 -17.23
C SER A 231 13.93 28.09 -18.24
N ARG A 232 14.39 26.95 -18.77
CA ARG A 232 15.45 26.85 -19.79
C ARG A 232 14.91 26.85 -21.22
N LEU A 233 13.64 26.53 -21.41
CA LEU A 233 12.94 26.53 -22.70
C LEU A 233 13.15 27.82 -23.52
N PRO A 234 13.05 29.04 -22.93
CA PRO A 234 13.29 30.27 -23.67
C PRO A 234 14.72 30.38 -24.22
N ARG A 235 15.73 29.92 -23.46
CA ARG A 235 17.13 29.93 -23.92
C ARG A 235 17.38 28.90 -25.01
N ILE A 236 16.77 27.72 -24.90
CA ILE A 236 16.87 26.68 -25.93
C ILE A 236 16.24 27.16 -27.24
N ILE A 237 15.09 27.84 -27.18
CA ILE A 237 14.45 28.45 -28.35
C ILE A 237 15.34 29.54 -28.95
N GLN A 238 15.88 30.45 -28.12
CA GLN A 238 16.80 31.50 -28.58
C GLN A 238 18.09 30.95 -29.21
N ASP A 239 18.68 29.90 -28.64
CA ASP A 239 19.87 29.26 -29.19
C ASP A 239 19.59 28.56 -30.53
N LEU A 240 18.39 27.98 -30.71
CA LEU A 240 17.96 27.38 -31.97
C LEU A 240 17.69 28.45 -33.04
N GLU A 241 17.06 29.55 -32.68
CA GLU A 241 16.85 30.71 -33.57
C GLU A 241 18.19 31.33 -33.99
N GLN A 242 19.14 31.48 -33.06
CA GLN A 242 20.48 32.00 -33.37
C GLN A 242 21.28 31.06 -34.26
N ARG A 243 21.13 29.73 -34.10
CA ARG A 243 21.78 28.75 -34.99
C ARG A 243 21.19 28.73 -36.39
N GLN A 244 19.89 28.98 -36.54
CA GLN A 244 19.28 29.16 -37.87
C GLN A 244 19.70 30.50 -38.51
N ASN A 245 19.96 31.52 -37.71
CA ASN A 245 20.35 32.85 -38.18
C ASN A 245 21.87 33.06 -38.36
N GLN A 246 22.71 32.04 -38.09
CA GLN A 246 24.13 32.09 -38.44
C GLN A 246 24.35 31.55 -39.87
N PRO A 247 24.97 32.33 -40.78
CA PRO A 247 25.33 31.82 -42.10
C PRO A 247 26.30 30.63 -41.95
N PRO A 248 26.24 29.61 -42.84
CA PRO A 248 27.05 28.42 -42.69
C PRO A 248 28.52 28.79 -42.54
N ILE A 249 29.16 28.30 -41.47
CA ILE A 249 30.60 28.47 -41.26
C ILE A 249 31.33 27.71 -42.38
N VAL A 250 31.71 28.41 -43.44
CA VAL A 250 32.59 27.90 -44.48
C VAL A 250 33.98 27.74 -43.85
N LYS A 251 34.33 26.53 -43.40
CA LYS A 251 35.71 26.21 -43.07
C LYS A 251 36.54 26.33 -44.35
N ALA A 252 37.53 27.22 -44.37
CA ALA A 252 38.42 27.40 -45.51
C ALA A 252 39.06 26.04 -45.90
N PRO A 253 39.08 25.66 -47.18
CA PRO A 253 39.59 24.35 -47.60
C PRO A 253 41.10 24.26 -47.34
N ARG A 254 41.53 23.22 -46.60
CA ARG A 254 42.94 22.88 -46.31
C ARG A 254 43.74 22.35 -47.51
N TRP A 255 43.15 22.39 -48.70
CA TRP A 255 43.66 21.74 -49.91
C TRP A 255 44.84 22.45 -50.59
N PRO A 256 45.08 23.78 -50.46
CA PRO A 256 46.26 24.40 -51.08
C PRO A 256 47.59 23.83 -50.57
N GLY A 257 47.67 23.51 -49.27
CA GLY A 257 48.88 22.90 -48.68
C GLY A 257 49.11 21.45 -49.08
N ILE A 258 48.03 20.69 -49.30
CA ILE A 258 48.10 19.28 -49.72
C ILE A 258 48.52 19.19 -51.20
N VAL A 259 48.01 20.09 -52.05
CA VAL A 259 48.38 20.15 -53.48
C VAL A 259 49.84 20.59 -53.64
N ALA A 260 50.33 21.53 -52.84
CA ALA A 260 51.74 21.94 -52.86
C ALA A 260 52.70 20.81 -52.47
N LEU A 261 52.34 19.99 -51.48
CA LEU A 261 53.13 18.83 -51.06
C LEU A 261 53.14 17.70 -52.10
N LEU A 262 52.01 17.44 -52.77
CA LEU A 262 51.92 16.45 -53.85
C LEU A 262 52.70 16.88 -55.10
N ALA A 263 52.68 18.17 -55.45
CA ALA A 263 53.49 18.71 -56.54
C ALA A 263 55.00 18.60 -56.26
N LEU A 264 55.42 18.84 -55.00
CA LEU A 264 56.82 18.68 -54.60
C LEU A 264 57.26 17.19 -54.65
N ALA A 265 56.40 16.27 -54.24
CA ALA A 265 56.68 14.83 -54.30
C ALA A 265 56.79 14.30 -55.75
N LEU A 266 55.95 14.79 -56.67
CA LEU A 266 56.03 14.46 -58.10
C LEU A 266 57.28 15.07 -58.76
N ALA A 267 57.69 16.28 -58.38
CA ALA A 267 58.91 16.92 -58.89
C ALA A 267 60.18 16.18 -58.43
N ILE A 268 60.21 15.68 -57.19
CA ILE A 268 61.34 14.88 -56.67
C ILE A 268 61.37 13.50 -57.35
N GLY A 269 60.20 12.90 -57.64
CA GLY A 269 60.11 11.62 -58.35
C GLY A 269 60.56 11.67 -59.81
N ALA A 270 60.41 12.82 -60.49
CA ALA A 270 60.79 12.99 -61.89
C ALA A 270 62.29 13.27 -62.12
N VAL A 271 63.09 13.47 -61.06
CA VAL A 271 64.55 13.66 -61.16
C VAL A 271 65.30 12.31 -61.04
N TRP A 272 64.60 11.23 -60.69
CA TRP A 272 65.17 9.88 -60.51
C TRP A 272 64.61 8.84 -61.51
N HIS A 273 64.18 9.31 -62.69
CA HIS A 273 63.94 8.53 -63.92
C HIS A 273 64.23 9.39 -65.15
#